data_AF-A0A3D3NXD7-F1
#
_entry.id   AF-A0A3D3NXD7-F1
#
_cell.length_a   1.000
_cell.length_b   1.000
_cell.length_c   1.000
_cell.angle_alpha   90.00
_cell.angle_beta   90.00
_cell.angle_gamma   90.00
#
_symmetry.space_group_name_H-M   'P 1'
#
loop_
_entity.id
_entity.type
_entity.pdbx_description
1 polymer ?
#
loop_
_entity_poly.entity_id
_entity_poly.type
_entity_poly.pdbx_seq_one_letter_code
_entity_poly.pdbx_strand_id
1 'polypeptide(L)'
;GASRWILEDVWLPQQPWKGGGSKQPLFITPPLANYSDGPAGFLHEPGTALGASLRGHFLLNQFPSGRMDAFKLEPDGAAFKMTDPRTIHNGVMGIGMAWGVEGALYFADWDGGYPLDEKGGIWTLDSAADKDAAARRETMEIIATGFGSRPDSDLQKLLGHADRRVRMSAQLELAKRGQWDALLAIAA
;
A
#
# COMPACT_ATOMS: atom_id res chain seq x y z
N GLY A 1 -8.84 -9.78 -32.03
CA GLY A 1 -7.96 -8.61 -32.24
C GLY A 1 -7.24 -8.32 -30.94
N ALA A 2 -6.06 -7.68 -30.98
CA ALA A 2 -5.35 -7.25 -29.78
C ALA A 2 -6.17 -6.22 -28.98
N SER A 3 -6.04 -6.21 -27.66
CA SER A 3 -6.72 -5.25 -26.79
C SER A 3 -6.13 -3.84 -26.94
N ARG A 4 -6.90 -2.81 -26.56
CA ARG A 4 -6.40 -1.42 -26.52
C ARG A 4 -5.16 -1.27 -25.62
N TRP A 5 -5.09 -2.06 -24.55
CA TRP A 5 -3.93 -2.15 -23.68
C TRP A 5 -2.62 -2.35 -24.49
N ILE A 6 -2.65 -3.26 -25.45
CA ILE A 6 -1.51 -3.57 -26.33
C ILE A 6 -1.40 -2.56 -27.48
N LEU A 7 -2.52 -2.22 -28.13
CA LEU A 7 -2.52 -1.38 -29.34
C LEU A 7 -2.12 0.08 -29.09
N GLU A 8 -2.45 0.61 -27.91
CA GLU A 8 -2.19 1.99 -27.50
C GLU A 8 -0.99 2.09 -26.54
N ASP A 9 -0.21 1.01 -26.40
CA ASP A 9 0.99 0.95 -25.54
C ASP A 9 0.73 1.36 -24.08
N VAL A 10 -0.50 1.16 -23.56
CA VAL A 10 -0.93 1.61 -22.22
C VAL A 10 -0.06 1.01 -21.10
N TRP A 11 0.54 -0.15 -21.34
CA TRP A 11 1.42 -0.84 -20.40
C TRP A 11 2.86 -0.31 -20.35
N LEU A 12 3.28 0.45 -21.35
CA LEU A 12 4.67 0.83 -21.51
C LEU A 12 4.96 2.13 -20.75
N PRO A 13 5.92 2.20 -19.82
CA PRO A 13 6.35 3.48 -19.26
C PRO A 13 6.79 4.43 -20.37
N GLN A 14 6.48 5.73 -20.24
CA GLN A 14 6.81 6.71 -21.28
C GLN A 14 8.33 6.72 -21.56
N GLN A 15 8.71 6.75 -22.85
CA GLN A 15 10.10 6.73 -23.29
C GLN A 15 10.42 8.00 -24.10
N PRO A 16 10.56 9.17 -23.44
CA PRO A 16 10.73 10.46 -24.13
C PRO A 16 11.94 10.49 -25.07
N TRP A 17 12.96 9.67 -24.82
CA TRP A 17 14.19 9.55 -25.62
C TRP A 17 14.03 8.77 -26.93
N LYS A 18 12.94 8.03 -27.14
CA LYS A 18 12.78 7.15 -28.32
C LYS A 18 12.19 7.82 -29.56
N GLY A 19 12.02 9.15 -29.57
CA GLY A 19 11.76 9.93 -30.79
C GLY A 19 10.42 9.64 -31.50
N GLY A 20 9.55 8.82 -30.94
CA GLY A 20 8.17 8.61 -31.39
C GLY A 20 7.23 9.00 -30.25
N GLY A 21 6.29 9.90 -30.51
CA GLY A 21 5.28 10.30 -29.53
C GLY A 21 4.57 9.07 -28.95
N SER A 22 4.29 9.09 -27.65
CA SER A 22 3.52 8.03 -27.00
C SER A 22 2.15 7.88 -27.68
N LYS A 23 1.78 6.65 -28.07
CA LYS A 23 0.41 6.35 -28.53
C LYS A 23 -0.61 6.31 -27.39
N GLN A 24 -0.14 6.54 -26.16
CA GLN A 24 -0.98 6.47 -24.99
C GLN A 24 -1.99 7.61 -24.95
N PRO A 25 -3.22 7.33 -24.50
CA PRO A 25 -4.22 8.36 -24.27
C PRO A 25 -3.75 9.36 -23.20
N LEU A 26 -4.09 10.64 -23.35
CA LEU A 26 -3.76 11.68 -22.36
C LEU A 26 -4.61 11.61 -21.07
N PHE A 27 -5.67 10.80 -21.06
CA PHE A 27 -6.60 10.68 -19.93
C PHE A 27 -6.19 9.63 -18.89
N ILE A 28 -5.06 8.93 -19.07
CA ILE A 28 -4.56 7.95 -18.10
C ILE A 28 -3.42 8.54 -17.28
N THR A 29 -3.26 8.05 -16.05
CA THR A 29 -1.98 8.14 -15.34
C THR A 29 -1.01 7.14 -15.99
N PRO A 30 0.10 7.58 -16.60
CA PRO A 30 0.99 6.67 -17.32
C PRO A 30 1.68 5.69 -16.35
N PRO A 31 2.06 4.48 -16.81
CA PRO A 31 2.87 3.56 -16.02
C PRO A 31 4.22 4.19 -15.63
N LEU A 32 4.69 3.89 -14.43
CA LEU A 32 5.92 4.46 -13.89
C LEU A 32 7.18 3.74 -14.39
N ALA A 33 7.20 2.41 -14.30
CA ALA A 33 8.36 1.59 -14.65
C ALA A 33 7.97 0.12 -14.82
N ASN A 34 8.72 -0.62 -15.64
CA ASN A 34 8.74 -2.07 -15.64
C ASN A 34 9.70 -2.53 -14.54
N TYR A 35 9.23 -2.60 -13.30
CA TYR A 35 10.11 -2.70 -12.12
C TYR A 35 10.25 -4.11 -11.53
N SER A 36 9.20 -4.92 -11.57
CA SER A 36 9.12 -6.16 -10.79
C SER A 36 9.05 -7.39 -11.68
N ASP A 37 9.71 -8.46 -11.24
CA ASP A 37 9.56 -9.79 -11.80
C ASP A 37 8.57 -10.59 -10.95
N GLY A 38 7.33 -10.64 -11.44
CA GLY A 38 6.21 -11.31 -10.80
C GLY A 38 5.71 -10.63 -9.51
N PRO A 39 5.12 -9.44 -9.59
CA PRO A 39 4.50 -8.78 -8.43
C PRO A 39 3.32 -9.61 -7.91
N ALA A 40 3.32 -9.96 -6.62
CA ALA A 40 2.33 -10.85 -6.02
C ALA A 40 1.58 -10.25 -4.82
N GLY A 41 2.12 -9.21 -4.19
CA GLY A 41 1.45 -8.47 -3.12
C GLY A 41 1.91 -7.02 -3.11
N PHE A 42 1.02 -6.10 -2.78
CA PHE A 42 1.33 -4.66 -2.77
C PHE A 42 0.60 -3.94 -1.64
N LEU A 43 1.35 -3.22 -0.80
CA LEU A 43 0.80 -2.44 0.31
C LEU A 43 1.51 -1.10 0.43
N HIS A 44 0.83 -0.12 1.01
CA HIS A 44 1.45 1.11 1.46
C HIS A 44 1.53 1.09 2.99
N GLU A 45 2.69 1.44 3.55
CA GLU A 45 2.87 1.57 4.99
C GLU A 45 1.88 2.62 5.55
N PRO A 46 1.09 2.29 6.59
CA PRO A 46 -0.04 3.11 6.98
C PRO A 46 0.34 4.38 7.76
N GLY A 47 1.56 4.47 8.29
CA GLY A 47 2.10 5.66 8.95
C GLY A 47 2.74 5.33 10.31
N THR A 48 2.24 4.32 11.01
CA THR A 48 2.70 3.96 12.36
C THR A 48 3.20 2.52 12.50
N ALA A 49 3.21 1.71 11.44
CA ALA A 49 3.44 0.26 11.50
C ALA A 49 4.92 -0.13 11.72
N LEU A 50 5.71 -0.30 10.66
CA LEU A 50 7.05 -0.92 10.72
C LEU A 50 8.18 0.03 11.11
N GLY A 51 7.87 1.19 11.69
CA GLY A 51 8.86 2.17 12.12
C GLY A 51 9.23 3.23 11.08
N ALA A 52 10.12 4.14 11.48
CA ALA A 52 10.40 5.35 10.71
C ALA A 52 11.09 5.09 9.36
N SER A 53 11.91 4.02 9.26
CA SER A 53 12.66 3.69 8.05
C SER A 53 11.77 3.26 6.88
N LEU A 54 10.62 2.65 7.17
CA LEU A 54 9.64 2.18 6.19
C LEU A 54 8.40 3.06 6.11
N ARG A 55 8.32 4.11 6.94
CA ARG A 55 7.16 5.01 6.97
C ARG A 55 6.86 5.58 5.58
N GLY A 56 5.60 5.44 5.16
CA GLY A 56 5.12 5.92 3.86
C GLY A 56 5.77 5.26 2.62
N HIS A 57 6.44 4.13 2.78
CA HIS A 57 6.90 3.35 1.63
C HIS A 57 5.76 2.48 1.09
N PHE A 58 5.78 2.28 -0.21
CA PHE A 58 5.13 1.14 -0.83
C PHE A 58 5.99 -0.10 -0.66
N LEU A 59 5.35 -1.22 -0.39
CA LEU A 59 5.94 -2.54 -0.21
C LEU A 59 5.40 -3.45 -1.31
N LEU A 60 6.29 -4.16 -1.99
CA LEU A 60 5.97 -5.05 -3.09
C LEU A 60 6.62 -6.41 -2.85
N ASN A 61 5.79 -7.44 -2.70
CA ASN A 61 6.24 -8.83 -2.62
C ASN A 61 6.29 -9.44 -4.03
N GLN A 62 7.30 -10.27 -4.29
CA GLN A 62 7.60 -10.79 -5.62
C GLN A 62 7.75 -12.31 -5.62
N PHE A 63 7.17 -12.92 -6.64
CA PHE A 63 7.13 -14.35 -6.87
C PHE A 63 7.42 -14.65 -8.35
N PRO A 64 8.40 -15.51 -8.69
CA PRO A 64 9.03 -16.48 -7.80
C PRO A 64 10.34 -16.02 -7.15
N SER A 65 10.73 -14.74 -7.29
CA SER A 65 12.06 -14.30 -6.84
C SER A 65 12.26 -14.35 -5.31
N GLY A 66 11.18 -14.29 -4.52
CA GLY A 66 11.24 -14.24 -3.06
C GLY A 66 11.73 -12.91 -2.50
N ARG A 67 11.83 -11.89 -3.34
CA ARG A 67 12.18 -10.53 -2.94
C ARG A 67 10.95 -9.76 -2.47
N MET A 68 11.13 -9.02 -1.38
CA MET A 68 10.23 -7.95 -1.00
C MET A 68 10.98 -6.63 -1.11
N ASP A 69 10.46 -5.72 -1.94
CA ASP A 69 11.04 -4.40 -2.13
C ASP A 69 10.19 -3.33 -1.46
N ALA A 70 10.86 -2.27 -1.01
CA ALA A 70 10.24 -1.03 -0.57
C ALA A 70 10.69 0.12 -1.47
N PHE A 71 9.78 1.04 -1.79
CA PHE A 71 10.06 2.24 -2.56
C PHE A 71 9.10 3.38 -2.18
N LYS A 72 9.41 4.60 -2.60
CA LYS A 72 8.52 5.76 -2.46
C LYS A 72 8.08 6.27 -3.83
N LEU A 73 7.03 7.09 -3.82
CA LEU A 73 6.62 7.88 -4.97
C LEU A 73 6.75 9.36 -4.64
N GLU A 74 7.31 10.12 -5.57
CA GLU A 74 7.33 11.58 -5.54
C GLU A 74 6.52 12.12 -6.72
N PRO A 75 5.76 13.22 -6.54
CA PRO A 75 5.10 13.88 -7.66
C PRO A 75 6.10 14.30 -8.75
N ASP A 76 5.72 14.10 -10.01
CA ASP A 76 6.49 14.50 -11.19
C ASP A 76 5.54 15.02 -12.27
N GLY A 77 5.28 16.33 -12.26
CA GLY A 77 4.27 16.96 -13.12
C GLY A 77 2.86 16.40 -12.87
N ALA A 78 2.25 15.84 -13.91
CA ALA A 78 0.95 15.14 -13.83
C ALA A 78 1.07 13.64 -13.51
N ALA A 79 2.28 13.17 -13.19
CA ALA A 79 2.60 11.77 -12.90
C ALA A 79 3.38 11.66 -11.57
N PHE A 80 4.02 10.50 -11.36
CA PHE A 80 4.91 10.25 -10.24
C PHE A 80 6.24 9.70 -10.75
N LYS A 81 7.25 9.72 -9.89
CA LYS A 81 8.50 8.98 -10.08
C LYS A 81 8.74 8.08 -8.88
N MET A 82 9.28 6.89 -9.13
CA MET A 82 9.69 5.96 -8.08
C MET A 82 11.05 6.37 -7.52
N THR A 83 11.18 6.45 -6.20
CA THR A 83 12.40 6.82 -5.49
C THR A 83 12.73 5.81 -4.39
N ASP A 84 14.00 5.77 -3.99
CA ASP A 84 14.54 4.92 -2.93
C ASP A 84 14.20 3.41 -3.02
N PRO A 85 14.20 2.76 -4.20
CA PRO A 85 13.90 1.33 -4.29
C PRO A 85 14.99 0.51 -3.60
N ARG A 86 14.58 -0.39 -2.69
CA ARG A 86 15.50 -1.31 -2.01
C ARG A 86 14.80 -2.60 -1.60
N THR A 87 15.54 -3.70 -1.60
CA THR A 87 15.07 -4.97 -1.04
C THR A 87 15.12 -4.93 0.48
N ILE A 88 14.00 -5.26 1.12
CA ILE A 88 13.84 -5.26 2.58
C ILE A 88 13.71 -6.67 3.17
N HIS A 89 13.39 -7.64 2.34
CA HIS A 89 13.37 -9.05 2.69
C HIS A 89 13.69 -9.89 1.44
N ASN A 90 14.34 -11.03 1.64
CA ASN A 90 14.62 -12.00 0.59
C ASN A 90 14.55 -13.42 1.15
N GLY A 91 14.13 -14.38 0.32
CA GLY A 91 14.17 -15.81 0.62
C GLY A 91 12.81 -16.45 0.87
N VAL A 92 11.73 -15.68 1.00
CA VAL A 92 10.36 -16.21 1.04
C VAL A 92 9.59 -15.73 -0.17
N MET A 93 9.11 -16.70 -0.95
CA MET A 93 8.34 -16.54 -2.18
C MET A 93 6.90 -16.13 -1.87
N GLY A 94 6.74 -14.96 -1.26
CA GLY A 94 5.46 -14.60 -0.69
C GLY A 94 4.43 -14.09 -1.69
N ILE A 95 3.17 -14.33 -1.37
CA ILE A 95 1.98 -14.08 -2.17
C ILE A 95 0.91 -13.39 -1.30
N GLY A 96 0.41 -12.25 -1.77
CA GLY A 96 -0.50 -11.43 -0.98
C GLY A 96 0.14 -10.87 0.31
N MET A 97 -0.44 -9.79 0.83
CA MET A 97 0.01 -9.17 2.07
C MET A 97 -1.15 -8.47 2.78
N ALA A 98 -1.09 -8.40 4.11
CA ALA A 98 -2.03 -7.63 4.92
C ALA A 98 -1.33 -6.99 6.14
N TRP A 99 -1.84 -5.85 6.59
CA TRP A 99 -1.43 -5.23 7.85
C TRP A 99 -2.23 -5.82 9.00
N GLY A 100 -1.55 -6.29 10.04
CA GLY A 100 -2.16 -6.57 11.33
C GLY A 100 -2.58 -5.30 12.06
N VAL A 101 -3.59 -5.37 12.93
CA VAL A 101 -4.09 -4.21 13.68
C VAL A 101 -3.00 -3.58 14.57
N GLU A 102 -2.09 -4.40 15.05
CA GLU A 102 -0.90 -4.03 15.83
C GLU A 102 0.22 -3.42 14.99
N GLY A 103 0.13 -3.50 13.66
CA GLY A 103 1.08 -2.91 12.73
C GLY A 103 2.18 -3.84 12.22
N ALA A 104 2.12 -5.15 12.49
CA ALA A 104 3.00 -6.09 11.81
C ALA A 104 2.50 -6.33 10.37
N LEU A 105 3.43 -6.73 9.49
CA LEU A 105 3.11 -7.12 8.12
C LEU A 105 2.96 -8.64 8.08
N TYR A 106 1.78 -9.12 7.67
CA TYR A 106 1.53 -10.52 7.38
C TYR A 106 1.59 -10.78 5.88
N PHE A 107 2.21 -11.88 5.48
CA PHE A 107 2.24 -12.32 4.10
C PHE A 107 2.21 -13.84 4.02
N ALA A 108 1.59 -14.41 2.97
CA ALA A 108 1.50 -15.85 2.80
C ALA A 108 2.56 -16.35 1.82
N ASP A 109 2.80 -17.66 1.76
CA ASP A 109 3.53 -18.31 0.66
C ASP A 109 2.87 -19.64 0.24
N TRP A 110 3.45 -20.28 -0.77
CA TRP A 110 3.12 -21.64 -1.21
C TRP A 110 4.28 -22.63 -0.97
N ASP A 111 4.92 -22.57 0.20
CA ASP A 111 5.99 -23.50 0.60
C ASP A 111 7.08 -23.69 -0.47
N GLY A 112 7.48 -22.58 -1.11
CA GLY A 112 8.56 -22.57 -2.09
C GLY A 112 8.20 -22.87 -3.55
N GLY A 113 6.92 -22.90 -3.96
CA GLY A 113 6.62 -23.07 -5.39
C GLY A 113 5.16 -23.09 -5.84
N TYR A 114 4.96 -23.65 -7.04
CA TYR A 114 3.66 -23.84 -7.71
C TYR A 114 2.94 -25.19 -7.50
N PRO A 115 3.46 -26.21 -6.75
CA PRO A 115 2.67 -27.40 -6.49
C PRO A 115 1.30 -27.06 -5.87
N LEU A 116 0.24 -27.68 -6.38
CA LEU A 116 -1.11 -27.56 -5.82
C LEU A 116 -1.31 -28.63 -4.74
N ASP A 117 -0.50 -28.60 -3.69
CA ASP A 117 -0.46 -29.61 -2.62
C ASP A 117 -1.03 -29.11 -1.28
N GLU A 118 -1.72 -27.97 -1.32
CA GLU A 118 -2.39 -27.33 -0.16
C GLU A 118 -1.44 -26.92 0.97
N LYS A 119 -0.13 -26.80 0.68
CA LYS A 119 0.86 -26.30 1.64
C LYS A 119 1.15 -24.82 1.45
N GLY A 120 1.51 -24.19 2.55
CA GLY A 120 1.91 -22.80 2.61
C GLY A 120 2.08 -22.34 4.04
N GLY A 121 2.72 -21.18 4.20
CA GLY A 121 2.92 -20.52 5.48
C GLY A 121 2.28 -19.13 5.51
N ILE A 122 1.98 -18.66 6.72
CA ILE A 122 1.78 -17.24 7.00
C ILE A 122 2.99 -16.75 7.77
N TRP A 123 3.64 -15.74 7.24
CA TRP A 123 4.83 -15.12 7.79
C TRP A 123 4.49 -13.77 8.40
N THR A 124 5.24 -13.42 9.43
CA THR A 124 5.16 -12.10 10.07
C THR A 124 6.48 -11.38 9.88
N LEU A 125 6.43 -10.18 9.33
CA LEU A 125 7.55 -9.23 9.30
C LEU A 125 7.23 -8.09 10.27
N ASP A 126 8.16 -7.83 11.18
CA ASP A 126 8.00 -6.75 12.16
C ASP A 126 9.34 -6.03 12.46
N SER A 127 9.26 -4.79 12.95
CA SER A 127 10.39 -4.03 13.47
C SER A 127 10.67 -4.41 14.91
N ALA A 128 11.79 -5.08 15.17
CA ALA A 128 12.20 -5.41 16.53
C ALA A 128 12.38 -4.15 17.42
N ALA A 129 12.76 -3.02 16.82
CA ALA A 129 12.97 -1.76 17.53
C ALA A 129 11.66 -0.99 17.78
N ASP A 130 10.70 -1.08 16.86
CA ASP A 130 9.49 -0.22 16.89
C ASP A 130 8.20 -0.97 17.23
N LYS A 131 8.22 -2.30 17.39
CA LYS A 131 7.00 -3.09 17.69
C LYS A 131 6.22 -2.60 18.90
N ASP A 132 6.92 -2.03 19.89
CA ASP A 132 6.36 -1.51 21.13
C ASP A 132 6.31 0.03 21.16
N ALA A 133 6.39 0.68 20.00
CA ALA A 133 6.28 2.14 19.92
C ALA A 133 4.91 2.62 20.42
N ALA A 134 4.89 3.74 21.15
CA ALA A 134 3.65 4.29 21.70
C ALA A 134 2.58 4.53 20.63
N ALA A 135 2.99 5.05 19.46
CA ALA A 135 2.09 5.28 18.33
C ALA A 135 1.44 3.99 17.78
N ARG A 136 2.13 2.83 17.83
CA ARG A 136 1.55 1.55 17.42
C ARG A 136 0.50 1.07 18.41
N ARG A 137 0.80 1.14 19.71
CA ARG A 137 -0.14 0.77 20.77
C ARG A 137 -1.41 1.63 20.70
N GLU A 138 -1.27 2.95 20.58
CA GLU A 138 -2.39 3.86 20.39
C GLU A 138 -3.22 3.51 19.15
N THR A 139 -2.55 3.28 18.01
CA THR A 139 -3.22 2.89 16.76
C THR A 139 -4.02 1.59 16.94
N MET A 140 -3.39 0.58 17.56
CA MET A 140 -4.00 -0.72 17.84
C MET A 140 -5.22 -0.57 18.75
N GLU A 141 -5.12 0.20 19.83
CA GLU A 141 -6.21 0.46 20.76
C GLU A 141 -7.39 1.16 20.07
N ILE A 142 -7.13 2.18 19.24
CA ILE A 142 -8.17 2.89 18.48
C ILE A 142 -8.91 1.92 17.56
N ILE A 143 -8.18 1.12 16.77
CA ILE A 143 -8.75 0.16 15.82
C ILE A 143 -9.54 -0.93 16.57
N ALA A 144 -8.97 -1.48 17.64
CA ALA A 144 -9.58 -2.56 18.43
C ALA A 144 -10.86 -2.12 19.16
N THR A 145 -10.90 -0.88 19.65
CA THR A 145 -12.10 -0.29 20.27
C THR A 145 -13.26 -0.12 19.27
N GLY A 146 -12.92 0.05 17.99
CA GLY A 146 -13.89 0.32 16.94
C GLY A 146 -14.34 1.79 16.88
N PHE A 147 -15.20 2.08 15.89
CA PHE A 147 -15.60 3.44 15.51
C PHE A 147 -17.11 3.70 15.70
N GLY A 148 -17.93 2.65 15.74
CA GLY A 148 -19.38 2.75 15.74
C GLY A 148 -20.01 3.44 16.97
N SER A 149 -19.38 3.37 18.13
CA SER A 149 -19.86 4.02 19.36
C SER A 149 -19.27 5.40 19.61
N ARG A 150 -18.29 5.84 18.80
CA ARG A 150 -17.61 7.13 18.96
C ARG A 150 -18.53 8.27 18.52
N PRO A 151 -18.54 9.42 19.21
CA PRO A 151 -19.27 10.60 18.75
C PRO A 151 -18.64 11.16 17.46
N ASP A 152 -19.45 11.84 16.65
CA ASP A 152 -19.01 12.38 15.35
C ASP A 152 -17.82 13.35 15.49
N SER A 153 -17.76 14.10 16.59
CA SER A 153 -16.64 15.01 16.89
C SER A 153 -15.31 14.29 17.10
N ASP A 154 -15.33 13.07 17.66
CA ASP A 154 -14.12 12.28 17.82
C ASP A 154 -13.71 11.62 16.52
N LEU A 155 -14.68 11.15 15.72
CA LEU A 155 -14.39 10.63 14.37
C LEU A 155 -13.75 11.71 13.49
N GLN A 156 -14.21 12.96 13.58
CA GLN A 156 -13.60 14.09 12.85
C GLN A 156 -12.14 14.31 13.24
N LYS A 157 -11.80 14.24 14.54
CA LYS A 157 -10.40 14.34 14.99
C LYS A 157 -9.54 13.21 14.41
N LEU A 158 -10.08 11.99 14.35
CA LEU A 158 -9.37 10.82 13.82
C LEU A 158 -9.08 10.91 12.32
N LEU A 159 -9.74 11.78 11.57
CA LEU A 159 -9.39 12.05 10.16
C LEU A 159 -7.99 12.67 10.01
N GLY A 160 -7.47 13.32 11.05
CA GLY A 160 -6.10 13.84 11.11
C GLY A 160 -5.06 12.84 11.64
N HIS A 161 -5.44 11.61 11.97
CA HIS A 161 -4.54 10.64 12.59
C HIS A 161 -3.38 10.23 11.67
N ALA A 162 -2.20 9.96 12.23
CA ALA A 162 -1.00 9.59 11.46
C ALA A 162 -1.17 8.28 10.67
N ASP A 163 -1.87 7.30 11.23
CA ASP A 163 -2.17 6.02 10.60
C ASP A 163 -3.38 6.09 9.63
N ARG A 164 -3.17 5.69 8.38
CA ARG A 164 -4.17 5.69 7.30
C ARG A 164 -5.38 4.79 7.60
N ARG A 165 -5.20 3.67 8.30
CA ARG A 165 -6.29 2.75 8.64
C ARG A 165 -7.25 3.42 9.60
N VAL A 166 -6.74 4.14 10.60
CA VAL A 166 -7.56 4.95 11.51
C VAL A 166 -8.32 6.03 10.75
N ARG A 167 -7.63 6.79 9.87
CA ARG A 167 -8.29 7.83 9.05
C ARG A 167 -9.41 7.24 8.20
N MET A 168 -9.14 6.13 7.51
CA MET A 168 -10.11 5.47 6.62
C MET A 168 -11.30 4.93 7.39
N SER A 169 -11.08 4.27 8.54
CA SER A 169 -12.17 3.76 9.38
C SER A 169 -13.04 4.87 9.94
N ALA A 170 -12.45 6.00 10.37
CA ALA A 170 -13.21 7.16 10.81
C ALA A 170 -14.03 7.78 9.67
N GLN A 171 -13.43 7.93 8.48
CA GLN A 171 -14.10 8.45 7.30
C GLN A 171 -15.28 7.56 6.87
N LEU A 172 -15.09 6.25 6.82
CA LEU A 172 -16.13 5.30 6.44
C LEU A 172 -17.28 5.29 7.44
N GLU A 173 -17.00 5.42 8.73
CA GLU A 173 -18.04 5.50 9.75
C GLU A 173 -18.84 6.81 9.63
N LEU A 174 -18.19 7.96 9.41
CA LEU A 174 -18.89 9.22 9.14
C LEU A 174 -19.77 9.14 7.88
N ALA A 175 -19.25 8.55 6.81
CA ALA A 175 -20.00 8.33 5.57
C ALA A 175 -21.21 7.42 5.79
N LYS A 176 -21.05 6.33 6.56
CA LYS A 176 -22.15 5.43 6.95
C LYS A 176 -23.25 6.14 7.73
N ARG A 177 -22.89 7.15 8.54
CA ARG A 177 -23.84 8.00 9.29
C ARG A 177 -24.45 9.13 8.47
N GLY A 178 -24.03 9.32 7.21
CA GLY A 178 -24.48 10.42 6.38
C GLY A 178 -23.95 11.79 6.80
N GLN A 179 -22.83 11.84 7.53
CA GLN A 179 -22.22 13.08 8.02
C GLN A 179 -21.41 13.79 6.92
N TRP A 180 -22.08 14.16 5.82
CA TRP A 180 -21.45 14.77 4.65
C TRP A 180 -20.91 16.16 4.93
N ASP A 181 -21.64 16.98 5.70
CA ASP A 181 -21.21 18.33 6.07
C ASP A 181 -19.90 18.32 6.86
N ALA A 182 -19.73 17.34 7.75
CA ALA A 182 -18.49 17.15 8.51
C ALA A 182 -17.32 16.77 7.60
N LEU A 183 -17.55 15.93 6.58
CA LEU A 183 -16.53 15.55 5.60
C LEU A 183 -16.17 16.72 4.67
N LEU A 184 -17.16 17.50 4.22
CA LEU A 184 -16.95 18.68 3.37
C LEU A 184 -16.15 19.77 4.09
N ALA A 185 -16.43 20.01 5.37
CA ALA A 185 -15.73 21.00 6.17
C ALA A 185 -14.21 20.73 6.30
N ILE A 186 -13.77 19.49 6.13
CA ILE A 186 -12.36 19.09 6.22
C ILE A 186 -11.67 19.11 4.85
N ALA A 187 -12.43 18.95 3.78
CA ALA A 187 -11.91 18.93 2.41
C ALA A 187 -11.70 20.33 1.81
N ALA A 188 -12.33 21.36 2.40
CA ALA A 188 -12.20 22.76 2.02
C ALA A 188 -10.90 23.39 2.56
#